data_AF-C4WVQ5-F1
#
_entry.id   AF-C4WVQ5-F1
#
_cell.length_a   1.000
_cell.length_b   1.000
_cell.length_c   1.000
_cell.angle_alpha   90.00
_cell.angle_beta   90.00
_cell.angle_gamma   90.00
#
_symmetry.space_group_name_H-M   'P 1'
#
loop_
_entity.id
_entity.type
_entity.pdbx_description
1 polymer ?
#
loop_
_entity_poly.entity_id
_entity_poly.type
_entity_poly.pdbx_seq_one_letter_code
_entity_poly.pdbx_strand_id
1 'polypeptide(L)'
;MVIFVLTIVGLMFAASAVNAEEVTDFRMCRNARCEVYDVFIDPCPEALNHEPCQVQQNGSASITFKYIAKFGSKKPKTRLYAETATGDLPFMDMDPNACLYTNCPIVMNVEQDWLYTLYITTKYPKDSYTVKLKFWDDGPKANRKDVCCFKFDIKIV
;
A
#
# COMPACT_ATOMS: atom_id res chain seq x y z
N MET A 1 -49.91 -21.44 -25.81
CA MET A 1 -48.58 -21.68 -26.40
C MET A 1 -47.97 -20.32 -26.69
N VAL A 2 -47.14 -19.83 -25.76
CA VAL A 2 -45.68 -19.66 -25.95
C VAL A 2 -45.40 -18.89 -27.25
N ILE A 3 -45.06 -17.60 -27.22
CA ILE A 3 -43.68 -17.05 -27.26
C ILE A 3 -43.85 -15.68 -27.95
N PHE A 4 -43.27 -14.53 -27.63
CA PHE A 4 -42.28 -14.09 -26.65
C PHE A 4 -42.51 -12.56 -26.59
N VAL A 5 -43.07 -12.07 -25.49
CA VAL A 5 -42.75 -10.72 -25.01
C VAL A 5 -41.37 -10.89 -24.39
N LEU A 6 -40.31 -10.32 -24.96
CA LEU A 6 -38.96 -10.08 -24.37
C LEU A 6 -37.89 -10.08 -25.47
N THR A 7 -36.79 -9.36 -25.22
CA THR A 7 -35.68 -8.98 -26.13
C THR A 7 -36.04 -7.71 -26.90
N ILE A 8 -35.46 -6.53 -26.66
CA ILE A 8 -34.03 -6.22 -26.68
C ILE A 8 -33.81 -4.93 -25.85
N VAL A 9 -33.56 -5.04 -24.55
CA VAL A 9 -32.85 -3.99 -23.81
C VAL A 9 -31.49 -4.58 -23.51
N GLY A 10 -30.59 -4.44 -24.47
CA GLY A 10 -29.21 -4.90 -24.37
C GLY A 10 -28.52 -4.18 -23.22
N LEU A 11 -28.09 -4.96 -22.23
CA LEU A 11 -27.15 -4.56 -21.18
C LEU A 11 -25.94 -3.87 -21.81
N MET A 12 -25.77 -2.57 -21.54
CA MET A 12 -24.44 -1.96 -21.46
C MET A 12 -24.11 -1.75 -19.98
N PHE A 13 -23.82 -2.84 -19.27
CA PHE A 13 -22.93 -2.75 -18.11
C PHE A 13 -21.51 -2.78 -18.68
N ALA A 14 -20.98 -1.62 -19.03
CA ALA A 14 -19.55 -1.45 -19.14
C ALA A 14 -18.99 -1.56 -17.72
N ALA A 15 -18.74 -2.78 -17.27
CA ALA A 15 -17.84 -3.00 -16.15
C ALA A 15 -16.47 -2.56 -16.64
N SER A 16 -16.10 -1.31 -16.40
CA SER A 16 -14.71 -0.90 -16.43
C SER A 16 -14.02 -1.73 -15.35
N ALA A 17 -13.47 -2.88 -15.74
CA ALA A 17 -12.52 -3.61 -14.92
C ALA A 17 -11.31 -2.68 -14.80
N VAL A 18 -11.29 -1.87 -13.74
CA VAL A 18 -10.07 -1.22 -13.28
C VAL A 18 -9.24 -2.38 -12.75
N ASN A 19 -8.42 -2.96 -13.61
CA ASN A 19 -7.45 -3.94 -13.17
C ASN A 19 -6.39 -3.15 -12.41
N ALA A 20 -6.31 -3.34 -11.10
CA ALA A 20 -5.19 -2.85 -10.33
C ALA A 20 -3.94 -3.60 -10.83
N GLU A 21 -2.96 -2.85 -11.30
CA GLU A 21 -1.73 -3.39 -11.86
C GLU A 21 -0.69 -3.58 -10.76
N GLU A 22 0.09 -4.66 -10.90
CA GLU A 22 1.13 -4.97 -9.94
C GLU A 22 2.32 -4.01 -10.10
N VAL A 23 2.68 -3.34 -9.01
CA VAL A 23 3.86 -2.50 -8.91
C VAL A 23 5.06 -3.39 -8.65
N THR A 24 5.86 -3.64 -9.68
CA THR A 24 7.04 -4.52 -9.58
C THR A 24 8.34 -3.78 -9.20
N ASP A 25 8.41 -2.46 -9.43
CA ASP A 25 9.60 -1.63 -9.17
C ASP A 25 9.75 -1.13 -7.72
N PHE A 26 9.33 -1.94 -6.75
CA PHE A 26 9.55 -1.66 -5.33
C PHE A 26 10.89 -2.23 -4.84
N ARG A 27 11.42 -1.68 -3.74
CA ARG A 27 12.73 -2.02 -3.19
C ARG A 27 12.65 -2.28 -1.69
N MET A 28 13.15 -3.42 -1.23
CA MET A 28 13.25 -3.71 0.20
C MET A 28 14.29 -2.83 0.90
N CYS A 29 14.02 -2.41 2.13
CA CYS A 29 15.02 -1.71 2.94
C CYS A 29 16.11 -2.69 3.43
N ARG A 30 17.36 -2.23 3.54
CA ARG A 30 18.52 -3.07 3.90
C ARG A 30 18.36 -3.93 5.16
N ASN A 31 17.62 -3.44 6.16
CA ASN A 31 17.43 -4.11 7.45
C ASN A 31 16.02 -4.70 7.62
N ALA A 32 15.27 -4.88 6.52
CA ALA A 32 13.92 -5.43 6.59
C ALA A 32 13.96 -6.92 7.02
N ARG A 33 13.21 -7.24 8.07
CA ARG A 33 12.96 -8.59 8.59
C ARG A 33 11.61 -9.12 8.10
N CYS A 34 11.38 -9.02 6.79
CA CYS A 34 10.18 -9.52 6.14
C CYS A 34 10.44 -9.72 4.64
N GLU A 35 9.50 -10.37 3.99
CA GLU A 35 9.37 -10.44 2.55
C GLU A 35 8.03 -9.79 2.17
N VAL A 36 8.00 -9.06 1.05
CA VAL A 36 6.83 -8.34 0.52
C VAL A 36 6.67 -8.73 -0.95
N TYR A 37 5.42 -8.93 -1.37
CA TYR A 37 5.04 -9.40 -2.71
C TYR A 37 3.60 -8.95 -3.01
N ASP A 38 3.17 -9.14 -4.25
CA ASP A 38 1.82 -8.80 -4.71
C ASP A 38 1.46 -7.34 -4.37
N VAL A 39 2.36 -6.40 -4.69
CA VAL A 39 2.18 -4.97 -4.37
C VAL A 39 1.30 -4.32 -5.42
N PHE A 40 0.19 -3.75 -5.01
CA PHE A 40 -0.71 -2.99 -5.88
C PHE A 40 -0.96 -1.60 -5.30
N ILE A 41 -1.00 -0.61 -6.18
CA ILE A 41 -1.42 0.75 -5.88
C ILE A 41 -2.58 1.06 -6.81
N ASP A 42 -3.74 1.41 -6.26
CA ASP A 42 -4.96 1.63 -7.04
C ASP A 42 -5.55 3.03 -6.78
N PRO A 43 -5.77 3.86 -7.81
CA PRO A 43 -5.44 3.62 -9.22
C PRO A 43 -3.94 3.83 -9.52
N CYS A 44 -3.38 3.01 -10.40
CA CYS A 44 -2.03 3.18 -10.95
C CYS A 44 -1.88 2.52 -12.33
N PRO A 45 -2.46 3.11 -13.40
CA PRO A 45 -2.26 2.61 -14.77
C PRO A 45 -0.81 2.79 -15.26
N GLU A 46 0.00 3.57 -14.55
CA GLU A 46 1.42 3.76 -14.86
C GLU A 46 2.25 2.50 -14.62
N ALA A 47 1.76 1.57 -13.80
CA ALA A 47 2.47 0.33 -13.48
C ALA A 47 2.68 -0.58 -14.70
N LEU A 48 1.81 -0.59 -15.73
CA LEU A 48 2.07 -1.28 -17.01
C LEU A 48 3.39 -0.88 -17.64
N ASN A 49 3.78 0.38 -17.46
CA ASN A 49 4.93 0.98 -18.09
C ASN A 49 6.12 1.10 -17.14
N HIS A 50 6.07 0.47 -15.96
CA HIS A 50 7.13 0.57 -14.95
C HIS A 50 7.37 2.01 -14.49
N GLU A 51 6.33 2.84 -14.50
CA GLU A 51 6.39 4.25 -14.10
C GLU A 51 5.80 4.46 -12.70
N PRO A 52 6.28 5.47 -11.95
CA PRO A 52 5.71 5.81 -10.64
C PRO A 52 4.23 6.18 -10.73
N CYS A 53 3.42 5.61 -9.84
CA CYS A 53 1.98 5.87 -9.78
C CYS A 53 1.68 7.36 -9.58
N GLN A 54 0.77 7.90 -10.39
CA GLN A 54 0.34 9.28 -10.25
C GLN A 54 -0.81 9.40 -9.26
N VAL A 55 -0.58 10.08 -8.15
CA VAL A 55 -1.60 10.30 -7.12
C VAL A 55 -1.97 11.77 -7.08
N GLN A 56 -3.25 12.06 -7.34
CA GLN A 56 -3.75 13.43 -7.36
C GLN A 56 -3.71 14.06 -5.96
N GLN A 57 -3.33 15.32 -5.87
CA GLN A 57 -3.63 16.11 -4.67
C GLN A 57 -5.13 16.12 -4.38
N ASN A 58 -5.49 16.07 -3.11
CA ASN A 58 -6.87 15.89 -2.63
C ASN A 58 -7.53 14.59 -3.12
N GLY A 59 -6.72 13.62 -3.57
CA GLY A 59 -7.14 12.29 -4.00
C GLY A 59 -6.66 11.20 -3.05
N SER A 60 -7.13 9.98 -3.32
CA SER A 60 -6.75 8.78 -2.56
C SER A 60 -6.21 7.71 -3.50
N ALA A 61 -5.24 6.95 -3.03
CA ALA A 61 -4.79 5.71 -3.63
C ALA A 61 -4.75 4.59 -2.58
N SER A 62 -5.23 3.42 -2.93
CA SER A 62 -5.18 2.23 -2.08
C SER A 62 -3.89 1.47 -2.32
N ILE A 63 -3.17 1.16 -1.25
CA ILE A 63 -1.95 0.37 -1.26
C ILE A 63 -2.28 -0.98 -0.64
N THR A 64 -2.14 -2.04 -1.42
CA THR A 64 -2.28 -3.43 -0.96
C THR A 64 -1.03 -4.21 -1.24
N PHE A 65 -0.64 -5.06 -0.31
CA PHE A 65 0.45 -6.00 -0.53
C PHE A 65 0.32 -7.18 0.43
N LYS A 66 1.02 -8.27 0.11
CA LYS A 66 1.21 -9.39 1.02
C LYS A 66 2.59 -9.35 1.61
N TYR A 67 2.72 -9.89 2.83
CA TYR A 67 4.00 -9.99 3.49
C TYR A 67 4.13 -11.23 4.36
N ILE A 68 5.38 -11.66 4.55
CA ILE A 68 5.77 -12.66 5.53
C ILE A 68 6.78 -12.02 6.48
N ALA A 69 6.38 -11.79 7.73
CA ALA A 69 7.25 -11.21 8.74
C ALA A 69 8.16 -12.27 9.39
N LYS A 70 9.44 -11.95 9.60
CA LYS A 70 10.42 -12.80 10.30
C LYS A 70 10.47 -12.51 11.80
N PHE A 71 9.39 -11.94 12.33
CA PHE A 71 9.16 -11.57 13.72
C PHE A 71 7.66 -11.60 14.01
N GLY A 72 7.28 -11.69 15.29
CA GLY A 72 5.89 -11.61 15.71
C GLY A 72 5.62 -10.34 16.51
N SER A 73 4.42 -9.78 16.40
CA SER A 73 4.02 -8.61 17.19
C SER A 73 2.52 -8.64 17.51
N LYS A 74 2.18 -8.38 18.78
CA LYS A 74 0.78 -8.28 19.22
C LYS A 74 0.17 -6.90 18.97
N LYS A 75 1.01 -5.86 18.93
CA LYS A 75 0.60 -4.45 18.81
C LYS A 75 1.57 -3.71 17.87
N PRO A 76 1.70 -4.16 16.61
CA PRO A 76 2.60 -3.53 15.67
C PRO A 76 2.23 -2.07 15.43
N LYS A 77 3.26 -1.26 15.19
CA LYS A 77 3.16 0.11 14.70
C LYS A 77 3.48 0.18 13.22
N THR A 78 2.97 1.22 12.57
CA THR A 78 3.27 1.50 11.17
C THR A 78 3.36 2.98 10.90
N ARG A 79 4.05 3.33 9.81
CA ARG A 79 4.10 4.69 9.27
C ARG A 79 4.61 4.64 7.83
N LEU A 80 4.01 5.47 6.97
CA LEU A 80 4.59 5.86 5.68
C LEU A 80 5.51 7.06 5.87
N TYR A 81 6.63 7.07 5.15
CA TYR A 81 7.57 8.18 5.11
C TYR A 81 7.89 8.57 3.67
N ALA A 82 8.03 9.87 3.40
CA ALA A 82 8.71 10.35 2.22
C ALA A 82 10.22 10.40 2.51
N GLU A 83 11.02 9.72 1.71
CA GLU A 83 12.48 9.75 1.83
C GLU A 83 13.02 11.08 1.31
N THR A 84 13.88 11.73 2.11
CA THR A 84 14.56 12.96 1.70
C THR A 84 16.05 12.88 2.01
N ALA A 85 16.86 13.74 1.39
CA ALA A 85 18.30 13.82 1.66
C ALA A 85 18.61 14.17 3.13
N THR A 86 17.72 14.90 3.81
CA THR A 86 17.88 15.36 5.19
C THR A 86 17.25 14.45 6.23
N GLY A 87 16.54 13.40 5.81
CA GLY A 87 15.84 12.46 6.69
C GLY A 87 14.41 12.15 6.24
N ASP A 88 13.87 11.04 6.74
CA ASP A 88 12.52 10.58 6.40
C ASP A 88 11.44 11.48 6.99
N LEU A 89 10.56 12.04 6.14
CA LEU A 89 9.42 12.85 6.55
C LEU A 89 8.17 11.98 6.70
N PRO A 90 7.53 11.89 7.88
CA PRO A 90 6.37 11.04 8.07
C PRO A 90 5.10 11.61 7.40
N PHE A 91 4.30 10.72 6.83
CA PHE A 91 2.91 11.02 6.50
C PHE A 91 2.10 11.02 7.81
N MET A 92 1.80 12.22 8.30
CA MET A 92 1.21 12.42 9.62
C MET A 92 -0.25 11.99 9.71
N ASP A 93 -0.93 11.90 8.56
CA ASP A 93 -2.35 11.57 8.46
C ASP A 93 -2.63 10.06 8.61
N MET A 94 -1.59 9.22 8.61
CA MET A 94 -1.71 7.77 8.87
C MET A 94 -1.86 7.49 10.37
N ASP A 95 -2.77 6.60 10.76
CA ASP A 95 -2.82 6.12 12.14
C ASP A 95 -1.65 5.14 12.38
N PRO A 96 -0.85 5.30 13.46
CA PRO A 96 0.28 4.42 13.69
C PRO A 96 -0.10 3.00 14.12
N ASN A 97 -1.36 2.68 14.39
CA ASN A 97 -1.82 1.34 14.76
C ASN A 97 -1.89 0.43 13.51
N ALA A 98 -0.89 -0.42 13.32
CA ALA A 98 -0.83 -1.30 12.15
C ALA A 98 -1.99 -2.30 12.10
N CYS A 99 -2.63 -2.62 13.23
CA CYS A 99 -3.80 -3.51 13.28
C CYS A 99 -5.04 -2.96 12.57
N LEU A 100 -5.02 -1.69 12.14
CA LEU A 100 -6.07 -1.11 11.30
C LEU A 100 -5.91 -1.50 9.82
N TYR A 101 -4.74 -2.01 9.43
CA TYR A 101 -4.37 -2.25 8.03
C TYR A 101 -3.94 -3.69 7.75
N THR A 102 -3.71 -4.47 8.79
CA THR A 102 -3.39 -5.90 8.69
C THR A 102 -3.95 -6.66 9.90
N ASN A 103 -4.09 -7.98 9.78
CA ASN A 103 -4.57 -8.82 10.87
C ASN A 103 -3.55 -8.86 12.03
N CYS A 104 -4.04 -8.67 13.25
CA CYS A 104 -3.23 -8.78 14.46
C CYS A 104 -3.62 -10.02 15.29
N PRO A 105 -2.64 -10.71 15.89
CA PRO A 105 -1.21 -10.40 15.92
C PRO A 105 -0.53 -10.65 14.56
N ILE A 106 0.58 -9.96 14.31
CA ILE A 106 1.52 -10.37 13.27
C ILE A 106 2.17 -11.67 13.73
N VAL A 107 2.01 -12.72 12.93
CA VAL A 107 2.54 -14.05 13.24
C VAL A 107 3.80 -14.29 12.41
N MET A 108 4.87 -14.67 13.08
CA MET A 108 6.14 -14.94 12.43
C MET A 108 6.02 -16.08 11.41
N ASN A 109 6.59 -15.87 10.22
CA ASN A 109 6.61 -16.81 9.10
C ASN A 109 5.21 -17.21 8.58
N VAL A 110 4.21 -16.34 8.77
CA VAL A 110 2.87 -16.50 8.22
C VAL A 110 2.62 -15.37 7.22
N GLU A 111 2.08 -15.73 6.06
CA GLU A 111 1.60 -14.78 5.05
C GLU A 111 0.40 -14.00 5.59
N GLN A 112 0.44 -12.69 5.43
CA GLN A 112 -0.64 -11.78 5.83
C GLN A 112 -0.81 -10.67 4.80
N ASP A 113 -2.05 -10.20 4.65
CA ASP A 113 -2.38 -9.09 3.77
C ASP A 113 -2.27 -7.75 4.49
N TRP A 114 -1.96 -6.71 3.72
CA TRP A 114 -1.98 -5.33 4.13
C TRP A 114 -2.89 -4.53 3.20
N LEU A 115 -3.72 -3.64 3.76
CA LEU A 115 -4.58 -2.72 3.02
C LEU A 115 -4.57 -1.36 3.69
N TYR A 116 -4.13 -0.33 2.97
CA TYR A 116 -4.15 1.05 3.44
C TYR A 116 -4.54 2.02 2.31
N THR A 117 -5.49 2.92 2.58
CA THR A 117 -5.82 4.01 1.66
C THR A 117 -5.02 5.26 2.04
N LEU A 118 -4.10 5.65 1.18
CA LEU A 118 -3.32 6.88 1.28
C LEU A 118 -4.13 8.04 0.71
N TYR A 119 -4.46 9.02 1.54
CA TYR A 119 -5.06 10.29 1.10
C TYR A 119 -3.99 11.39 1.04
N ILE A 120 -3.83 12.01 -0.13
CA ILE A 120 -2.85 13.07 -0.34
C ILE A 120 -3.52 14.42 -0.15
N THR A 121 -3.21 15.10 0.96
CA THR A 121 -3.66 16.48 1.16
C THR A 121 -2.85 17.47 0.31
N THR A 122 -3.36 18.69 0.12
CA THR A 122 -2.65 19.77 -0.57
C THR A 122 -1.40 20.28 0.16
N LYS A 123 -1.17 19.81 1.40
CA LYS A 123 0.05 20.12 2.17
C LYS A 123 1.29 19.39 1.64
N TYR A 124 1.10 18.27 0.95
CA TYR A 124 2.20 17.57 0.27
C TYR A 124 2.40 18.21 -1.12
N PRO A 125 3.58 18.81 -1.39
CA PRO A 125 3.87 19.42 -2.69
C PRO A 125 3.69 18.45 -3.86
N LYS A 126 3.45 19.00 -5.05
CA LYS A 126 3.50 18.21 -6.28
C LYS A 126 4.95 17.93 -6.63
N ASP A 127 5.38 16.70 -6.45
CA ASP A 127 6.73 16.25 -6.74
C ASP A 127 6.76 14.71 -6.86
N SER A 128 7.92 14.16 -7.19
CA SER A 128 8.21 12.73 -7.12
C SER A 128 8.69 12.37 -5.71
N TYR A 129 8.15 11.28 -5.17
CA TYR A 129 8.45 10.82 -3.82
C TYR A 129 8.81 9.34 -3.84
N THR A 130 9.94 9.02 -3.21
CA THR A 130 10.19 7.65 -2.75
C THR A 130 9.48 7.47 -1.41
N VAL A 131 8.39 6.70 -1.43
CA VAL A 131 7.59 6.39 -0.25
C VAL A 131 8.14 5.13 0.40
N LYS A 132 8.39 5.20 1.70
CA LYS A 132 8.90 4.14 2.55
C LYS A 132 7.80 3.69 3.50
N LEU A 133 7.27 2.49 3.31
CA LEU A 133 6.34 1.85 4.25
C LEU A 133 7.13 1.06 5.26
N LYS A 134 6.88 1.34 6.55
CA LYS A 134 7.58 0.69 7.66
C LYS A 134 6.59 0.23 8.71
N PHE A 135 6.72 -1.01 9.18
CA PHE A 135 6.03 -1.49 10.38
C PHE A 135 6.98 -2.26 11.30
N TRP A 136 6.75 -2.15 12.61
CA TRP A 136 7.65 -2.65 13.66
C TRP A 136 6.90 -2.87 14.99
N ASP A 137 7.56 -3.46 15.98
CA ASP A 137 7.07 -3.51 17.37
C ASP A 137 7.81 -2.47 18.23
N ASP A 138 7.08 -1.65 18.98
CA ASP A 138 7.62 -0.64 19.90
C ASP A 138 7.34 -0.96 21.39
N GLY A 139 6.82 -2.16 21.68
CA GLY A 139 6.51 -2.59 23.02
C GLY A 139 7.75 -2.78 23.91
N PRO A 140 7.58 -2.88 25.24
CA PRO A 140 8.70 -2.96 26.19
C PRO A 140 9.64 -4.17 25.98
N LYS A 141 9.15 -5.23 25.33
CA LYS A 141 9.89 -6.48 25.04
C LYS A 141 10.28 -6.59 23.56
N ALA A 142 10.03 -5.55 22.77
CA ALA A 142 10.31 -5.56 21.34
C ALA A 142 11.81 -5.54 21.06
N ASN A 143 12.23 -6.35 20.09
CA ASN A 143 13.57 -6.22 19.53
C ASN A 143 13.55 -5.10 18.50
N ARG A 144 14.38 -4.06 18.68
CA ARG A 144 14.45 -2.90 17.77
C ARG A 144 14.85 -3.25 16.33
N LYS A 145 15.37 -4.46 16.10
CA LYS A 145 15.67 -4.99 14.77
C LYS A 145 14.44 -5.58 14.07
N ASP A 146 13.32 -5.76 14.76
CA ASP A 146 12.08 -6.33 14.25
C ASP A 146 11.29 -5.25 13.50
N VAL A 147 11.75 -5.00 12.28
CA VAL A 147 11.19 -4.02 11.37
C VAL A 147 10.96 -4.66 10.01
N CYS A 148 9.79 -4.46 9.43
CA CYS A 148 9.57 -4.63 8.00
C CYS A 148 9.57 -3.28 7.31
N CYS A 149 10.19 -3.21 6.13
CA CYS A 149 10.32 -1.95 5.41
C CYS A 149 10.57 -2.20 3.92
N PHE A 150 9.78 -1.54 3.08
CA PHE A 150 9.99 -1.48 1.63
C PHE A 150 9.68 -0.08 1.12
N LYS A 151 10.12 0.20 -0.10
CA LYS A 151 10.02 1.49 -0.76
C LYS A 151 9.42 1.34 -2.14
N PHE A 152 8.63 2.30 -2.56
CA PHE A 152 8.10 2.42 -3.91
C PHE A 152 8.03 3.91 -4.28
N ASP A 153 8.02 4.20 -5.57
CA ASP A 153 8.04 5.56 -6.07
C ASP A 153 6.62 5.97 -6.49
N ILE A 154 6.20 7.18 -6.10
CA ILE A 154 4.95 7.81 -6.56
C ILE A 154 5.24 9.22 -7.07
N LYS A 155 4.32 9.77 -7.84
CA LYS A 155 4.32 11.17 -8.24
C LYS A 155 3.03 11.84 -7.81
N ILE A 156 3.15 12.89 -6.99
CA ILE A 156 2.00 13.71 -6.63
C ILE A 156 1.75 14.72 -7.75
N VAL A 157 0.54 14.71 -8.30
CA VAL A 157 0.14 15.53 -9.47
C VAL A 157 -0.99 16.49 -9.19
#